data_AF-A0A9W8GBK5-F1
#
_entry.id   AF-A0A9W8GBK5-F1
#
_cell.length_a   1.000
_cell.length_b   1.000
_cell.length_c   1.000
_cell.angle_alpha   90.00
_cell.angle_beta   90.00
_cell.angle_gamma   90.00
#
_symmetry.space_group_name_H-M   'P 1'
#
loop_
_entity.id
_entity.type
_entity.pdbx_description
1 polymer ?
#
loop_
_entity_poly.entity_id
_entity_poly.type
_entity_poly.pdbx_seq_one_letter_code
_entity_poly.pdbx_strand_id
1 'polypeptide(L)'
;MEIINRQEALLTNYEVYKVLKEEDDRHKAIKTTTKTKYPENVTTLKFEALQYLNGTACTTQSADQIALLKSQLLEYDLTKAEILQIINLRPKAPVELHLIIEECGERFAIEDLEELLELILATLPHNDDSDAADANADGDGETEPRDNANSSNMDVDNLSGDL
;
A
#
# COMPACT_ATOMS: atom_id res chain seq x y z
N MET A 1 -1.44 -28.44 21.06
CA MET A 1 -2.22 -27.84 19.96
C MET A 1 -1.76 -28.55 18.70
N GLU A 2 -2.66 -29.20 17.97
CA GLU A 2 -2.33 -29.93 16.74
C GLU A 2 -3.02 -29.23 15.56
N ILE A 3 -2.35 -29.21 14.41
CA ILE A 3 -2.85 -28.57 13.19
C ILE A 3 -3.77 -29.57 12.47
N ILE A 4 -5.05 -29.24 12.39
CA ILE A 4 -6.05 -30.06 11.69
C ILE A 4 -5.93 -29.84 10.17
N ASN A 5 -6.04 -28.58 9.74
CA ASN A 5 -5.92 -28.18 8.34
C ASN A 5 -4.79 -27.16 8.18
N ARG A 6 -3.86 -27.42 7.25
CA ARG A 6 -2.74 -26.50 6.97
C ARG A 6 -3.17 -25.23 6.23
N GLN A 7 -4.15 -25.34 5.34
CA GLN A 7 -4.69 -24.25 4.55
C GLN A 7 -6.21 -24.36 4.50
N GLU A 8 -6.88 -23.56 5.33
CA GLU A 8 -8.33 -23.55 5.44
C GLU A 8 -8.97 -22.64 4.38
N ALA A 9 -8.38 -21.46 4.19
CA ALA A 9 -8.95 -20.42 3.33
C ALA A 9 -7.86 -19.53 2.74
N LEU A 10 -8.22 -18.88 1.64
CA LEU A 10 -7.49 -17.74 1.07
C LEU A 10 -8.17 -16.47 1.56
N LEU A 11 -7.40 -15.55 2.13
CA LEU A 11 -7.90 -14.26 2.62
C LEU A 11 -7.30 -13.14 1.77
N THR A 12 -8.16 -12.18 1.41
CA THR A 12 -7.77 -10.95 0.73
C THR A 12 -7.06 -10.00 1.70
N ASN A 13 -6.22 -9.11 1.17
CA ASN A 13 -5.58 -8.05 1.95
C ASN A 13 -6.62 -7.18 2.67
N TYR A 14 -7.78 -6.95 2.04
CA TYR A 14 -8.91 -6.24 2.64
C TYR A 14 -9.48 -6.96 3.87
N GLU A 15 -9.76 -8.26 3.78
CA GLU A 15 -10.29 -9.04 4.91
C GLU A 15 -9.31 -9.04 6.09
N VAL A 16 -8.02 -9.25 5.81
CA VAL A 16 -6.97 -9.20 6.82
C VAL A 16 -6.89 -7.80 7.43
N TYR A 17 -6.91 -6.74 6.61
CA TYR A 17 -6.89 -5.36 7.07
C TYR A 17 -8.07 -5.04 7.99
N LYS A 18 -9.29 -5.42 7.58
CA LYS A 18 -10.51 -5.21 8.35
C LYS A 18 -10.44 -5.89 9.71
N VAL A 19 -10.06 -7.17 9.74
CA VAL A 19 -9.93 -7.93 11.00
C VAL A 19 -8.87 -7.28 11.91
N LEU A 20 -7.69 -6.96 11.39
CA LEU A 20 -6.63 -6.36 12.20
C LEU A 20 -7.03 -4.98 12.76
N LYS A 21 -7.80 -4.20 12.00
CA LYS A 21 -8.31 -2.88 12.42
C LYS A 21 -9.37 -3.01 13.51
N GLU A 22 -10.33 -3.92 13.35
CA GLU A 22 -11.34 -4.24 14.38
C GLU A 22 -10.69 -4.72 15.68
N GLU A 23 -9.65 -5.56 15.59
CA GLU A 23 -8.86 -6.00 16.73
C GLU A 23 -8.10 -4.83 17.41
N ASP A 24 -7.53 -3.92 16.62
CA ASP A 24 -6.81 -2.75 17.14
C ASP A 24 -7.75 -1.79 17.89
N ASP A 25 -8.92 -1.50 17.33
CA ASP A 25 -9.92 -0.64 17.96
C ASP A 25 -10.47 -1.26 19.25
N ARG A 26 -10.72 -2.57 19.23
CA ARG A 26 -11.12 -3.31 20.44
C ARG A 26 -10.03 -3.27 21.52
N HIS A 27 -8.76 -3.41 21.13
CA HIS A 27 -7.63 -3.31 22.07
C HIS A 27 -7.54 -1.91 22.70
N LYS A 28 -7.72 -0.84 21.91
CA LYS A 28 -7.74 0.53 22.42
C LYS A 28 -8.86 0.74 23.44
N ALA A 29 -10.07 0.24 23.16
CA ALA A 29 -11.22 0.34 24.08
C ALA A 29 -11.02 -0.45 25.40
N ILE A 30 -10.34 -1.59 25.35
CA ILE A 30 -10.06 -2.39 26.56
C ILE A 30 -8.96 -1.74 27.39
N LYS A 31 -7.94 -1.16 26.75
CA LYS A 31 -6.81 -0.48 27.42
C LYS A 31 -7.24 0.77 28.19
N THR A 32 -8.27 1.47 27.73
CA THR A 32 -8.86 2.61 28.45
C THR A 32 -9.66 2.17 29.68
N THR A 33 -10.23 0.96 29.66
CA THR A 33 -11.10 0.44 30.73
C THR A 33 -10.36 -0.42 31.75
N THR A 34 -9.35 -1.18 31.32
CA THR A 34 -8.59 -2.13 32.16
C THR A 34 -7.10 -2.05 31.84
N LYS A 35 -6.24 -2.12 32.87
CA LYS A 35 -4.78 -2.12 32.72
C LYS A 35 -4.22 -3.48 32.26
N THR A 36 -4.94 -4.21 31.42
CA THR A 36 -4.51 -5.51 30.91
C THR A 36 -3.38 -5.32 29.90
N LYS A 37 -2.22 -5.93 30.17
CA LYS A 37 -1.03 -5.82 29.34
C LYS A 37 -1.09 -6.88 28.23
N TYR A 38 -1.24 -6.45 26.98
CA TYR A 38 -1.12 -7.35 25.83
C TYR A 38 0.35 -7.74 25.61
N PRO A 39 0.61 -8.94 25.06
CA PRO A 39 1.95 -9.34 24.65
C PRO A 39 2.53 -8.34 23.65
N GLU A 40 3.78 -7.93 23.90
CA GLU A 40 4.48 -6.91 23.11
C GLU A 40 4.69 -7.36 21.67
N ASN A 41 5.12 -8.61 21.48
CA ASN A 41 5.28 -9.24 20.17
C ASN A 41 4.02 -9.18 19.28
N VAL A 42 2.84 -9.46 19.85
CA VAL A 42 1.57 -9.40 19.10
C VAL A 42 1.21 -7.96 18.74
N THR A 43 1.55 -7.01 19.60
CA THR A 43 1.30 -5.59 19.35
C THR A 43 2.19 -5.06 18.22
N THR A 44 3.48 -5.41 18.24
CA THR A 44 4.44 -5.04 17.19
C THR A 44 4.04 -5.64 15.84
N LEU A 45 3.76 -6.95 15.80
CA LEU A 45 3.33 -7.62 14.57
C LEU A 45 2.07 -6.98 13.98
N LYS A 46 1.08 -6.66 14.83
CA LYS A 46 -0.15 -5.99 14.39
C LYS A 46 0.14 -4.62 13.79
N PHE A 47 0.97 -3.82 14.47
CA PHE A 47 1.34 -2.49 13.98
C PHE A 47 2.04 -2.58 12.63
N GLU A 48 3.06 -3.43 12.49
CA GLU A 48 3.79 -3.61 11.24
C GLU A 48 2.88 -4.11 10.11
N ALA A 49 2.01 -5.09 10.39
CA ALA A 49 1.06 -5.60 9.40
C ALA A 49 0.05 -4.53 8.94
N LEU A 50 -0.50 -3.74 9.88
CA LEU A 50 -1.39 -2.64 9.54
C LEU A 50 -0.67 -1.53 8.76
N GLN A 51 0.58 -1.22 9.12
CA GLN A 51 1.39 -0.24 8.40
C GLN A 51 1.65 -0.68 6.95
N TYR A 52 1.99 -1.95 6.73
CA TYR A 52 2.12 -2.51 5.39
C TYR A 52 0.80 -2.41 4.61
N LEU A 53 -0.30 -2.90 5.18
CA LEU A 53 -1.60 -2.93 4.51
C LEU A 53 -2.15 -1.53 4.22
N ASN A 54 -1.89 -0.54 5.08
CA ASN A 54 -2.26 0.86 4.83
C ASN A 54 -1.58 1.44 3.58
N GLY A 55 -0.39 0.96 3.23
CA GLY A 55 0.32 1.35 2.00
C GLY A 55 -0.15 0.61 0.75
N THR A 56 -1.11 -0.31 0.86
CA THR A 56 -1.63 -1.09 -0.27
C THR A 56 -3.00 -0.57 -0.71
N ALA A 57 -3.43 -1.00 -1.90
CA ALA A 57 -4.71 -0.65 -2.49
C ALA A 57 -5.94 -1.17 -1.72
N CYS A 58 -5.81 -1.85 -0.58
CA CYS A 58 -6.94 -2.38 0.19
C CYS A 58 -7.66 -1.34 1.04
N THR A 59 -7.07 -0.16 1.27
CA THR A 59 -7.65 0.92 2.09
C THR A 59 -8.83 1.62 1.44
N THR A 60 -8.84 1.71 0.11
CA THR A 60 -9.89 2.36 -0.68
C THR A 60 -10.99 1.40 -1.13
N GLN A 61 -10.82 0.10 -0.89
CA GLN A 61 -11.81 -0.92 -1.28
C GLN A 61 -12.92 -1.04 -0.24
N SER A 62 -14.12 -1.33 -0.70
CA SER A 62 -15.25 -1.75 0.14
C SER A 62 -15.57 -3.23 -0.06
N ALA A 63 -16.19 -3.83 0.97
CA ALA A 63 -16.62 -5.23 0.90
C ALA A 63 -17.59 -5.49 -0.27
N ASP A 64 -18.46 -4.52 -0.57
CA ASP A 64 -19.44 -4.62 -1.65
C ASP A 64 -18.77 -4.62 -3.02
N GLN A 65 -17.76 -3.76 -3.22
CA GLN A 65 -16.98 -3.72 -4.46
C GLN A 65 -16.20 -5.02 -4.69
N ILE A 66 -15.60 -5.58 -3.64
CA ILE A 66 -14.86 -6.84 -3.73
C ILE A 66 -15.80 -8.00 -4.06
N ALA A 67 -16.98 -8.03 -3.42
CA ALA A 67 -17.99 -9.05 -3.70
C ALA A 67 -18.52 -8.95 -5.14
N LEU A 68 -18.77 -7.73 -5.62
CA LEU A 68 -19.20 -7.47 -6.99
C LEU A 68 -18.13 -7.91 -7.99
N LEU A 69 -16.89 -7.44 -7.83
CA LEU A 69 -15.79 -7.82 -8.72
C LEU A 69 -15.60 -9.34 -8.74
N LYS A 70 -15.59 -9.97 -7.57
CA LYS A 70 -15.47 -11.43 -7.47
C LYS A 70 -16.58 -12.15 -8.23
N SER A 71 -17.82 -11.66 -8.18
CA SER A 71 -18.93 -12.28 -8.90
C SER A 71 -18.78 -12.20 -10.41
N GLN A 72 -18.24 -11.07 -10.91
CA GLN A 72 -18.02 -10.86 -12.34
C GLN A 72 -16.78 -11.64 -12.83
N LEU A 73 -15.72 -11.72 -12.01
CA LEU A 73 -14.53 -12.51 -12.31
C LEU A 73 -14.78 -14.03 -12.40
N LEU A 74 -15.88 -14.53 -11.83
CA LEU A 74 -16.27 -15.94 -11.94
C LEU A 74 -16.76 -16.32 -13.33
N GLU A 75 -17.12 -15.35 -14.18
CA GLU A 75 -17.48 -15.61 -15.57
C GLU A 75 -16.26 -15.95 -16.44
N TYR A 76 -15.09 -15.54 -15.99
CA TYR A 76 -13.81 -15.85 -16.62
C TYR A 76 -13.21 -17.14 -16.03
N ASP A 77 -12.46 -17.89 -16.83
CA ASP A 77 -11.75 -19.09 -16.40
C ASP A 77 -10.50 -18.72 -15.58
N LEU A 78 -10.68 -18.09 -14.42
CA LEU A 78 -9.62 -17.68 -13.50
C LEU A 78 -9.58 -18.59 -12.28
N THR A 79 -8.38 -18.94 -11.84
CA THR A 79 -8.18 -19.68 -10.60
C THR A 79 -8.45 -18.80 -9.38
N LYS A 80 -8.75 -19.43 -8.24
CA LYS A 80 -8.97 -18.70 -6.98
C LYS A 80 -7.76 -17.85 -6.56
N ALA A 81 -6.54 -18.29 -6.92
CA ALA A 81 -5.32 -17.57 -6.64
C ALA A 81 -5.15 -16.34 -7.54
N GLU A 82 -5.49 -16.45 -8.83
CA GLU A 82 -5.49 -15.33 -9.78
C GLU A 82 -6.51 -14.27 -9.37
N ILE A 83 -7.74 -14.67 -9.04
CA ILE A 83 -8.79 -13.76 -8.53
C ILE A 83 -8.31 -13.03 -7.28
N LEU A 84 -7.68 -13.76 -6.34
CA LEU A 84 -7.12 -13.17 -5.12
C LEU A 84 -6.04 -12.14 -5.43
N GLN A 85 -5.13 -12.44 -6.36
CA GLN A 85 -4.07 -11.53 -6.77
C GLN A 85 -4.62 -10.29 -7.48
N ILE A 86 -5.62 -10.43 -8.35
CA ILE A 86 -6.30 -9.31 -9.01
C ILE A 86 -6.91 -8.37 -7.97
N ILE A 87 -7.62 -8.90 -6.97
CA ILE A 87 -8.22 -8.09 -5.89
C ILE A 87 -7.15 -7.36 -5.05
N ASN A 88 -6.05 -8.05 -4.75
CA ASN A 88 -5.00 -7.51 -3.88
C ASN A 88 -4.10 -6.48 -4.58
N LEU A 89 -3.71 -6.74 -5.82
CA LEU A 89 -2.77 -5.92 -6.59
C LEU A 89 -3.45 -4.84 -7.39
N ARG A 90 -4.71 -5.07 -7.80
CA ARG A 90 -5.52 -4.15 -8.58
C ARG A 90 -4.80 -3.66 -9.85
N PRO A 91 -4.75 -4.50 -10.91
CA PRO A 91 -3.98 -4.19 -12.10
C PRO A 91 -4.50 -2.95 -12.83
N LYS A 92 -3.57 -2.12 -13.32
CA LYS A 92 -3.86 -0.87 -14.07
C LYS A 92 -3.63 -1.00 -15.56
N ALA A 93 -2.87 -2.01 -15.98
CA ALA A 93 -2.49 -2.21 -17.37
C ALA A 93 -2.57 -3.68 -17.78
N PRO A 94 -2.80 -3.99 -19.07
CA PRO A 94 -2.87 -5.37 -19.55
C PRO A 94 -1.59 -6.18 -19.30
N VAL A 95 -0.43 -5.50 -19.27
CA VAL A 95 0.85 -6.14 -18.95
C VAL A 95 0.88 -6.69 -17.52
N GLU A 96 0.19 -6.04 -16.57
CA GLU A 96 0.12 -6.53 -15.18
C GLU A 96 -0.77 -7.77 -15.07
N LEU A 97 -1.84 -7.86 -15.87
CA LEU A 97 -2.66 -9.06 -15.97
C LEU A 97 -1.85 -10.27 -16.48
N HIS A 98 -0.94 -10.05 -17.43
CA HIS A 98 -0.02 -11.10 -17.92
C HIS A 98 0.97 -11.59 -16.86
N LEU A 99 1.25 -10.79 -15.83
CA LEU A 99 2.12 -11.19 -14.72
C LEU A 99 1.35 -11.97 -13.63
N ILE A 100 0.03 -11.81 -13.57
CA ILE A 100 -0.84 -12.45 -12.59
C ILE A 100 -1.37 -13.79 -13.11
N ILE A 101 -1.79 -13.83 -14.37
CA ILE A 101 -2.44 -14.98 -15.01
C ILE A 101 -1.39 -15.85 -15.69
N GLU A 102 -1.33 -17.13 -15.34
CA GLU A 102 -0.44 -18.08 -15.99
C GLU A 102 -0.93 -18.40 -17.41
N GLU A 103 0.02 -18.48 -18.37
CA GLU A 103 -0.27 -18.78 -19.78
C GLU A 103 -1.35 -17.86 -20.38
N CYS A 104 -1.38 -16.59 -19.95
CA CYS A 104 -2.42 -15.61 -20.28
C CYS A 104 -2.74 -15.52 -21.78
N GLY A 105 -1.71 -15.48 -22.64
CA GLY A 105 -1.87 -15.39 -24.10
C GLY A 105 -2.39 -16.66 -24.79
N GLU A 106 -2.40 -17.81 -24.09
CA GLU A 106 -3.03 -19.04 -24.59
C GLU A 106 -4.47 -19.20 -24.08
N ARG A 107 -4.77 -18.65 -22.89
CA ARG A 107 -6.07 -18.78 -22.22
C ARG A 107 -7.08 -17.70 -22.59
N PHE A 108 -6.61 -16.48 -22.90
CA PHE A 108 -7.49 -15.33 -23.15
C PHE A 108 -7.12 -14.63 -24.46
N ALA A 109 -8.15 -14.16 -25.17
CA ALA A 109 -7.95 -13.24 -26.28
C ALA A 109 -7.56 -11.84 -25.74
N ILE A 110 -6.96 -11.02 -26.59
CA ILE A 110 -6.54 -9.66 -26.19
C ILE A 110 -7.77 -8.82 -25.83
N GLU A 111 -8.86 -9.00 -26.57
CA GLU A 111 -10.13 -8.31 -26.36
C GLU A 111 -10.74 -8.67 -24.99
N ASP A 112 -10.73 -9.95 -24.61
CA ASP A 112 -11.25 -10.41 -23.31
C ASP A 112 -10.44 -9.81 -22.14
N LEU A 113 -9.13 -9.63 -22.32
CA LEU A 113 -8.25 -9.02 -21.32
C LEU A 113 -8.48 -7.52 -21.18
N GLU A 114 -8.77 -6.83 -22.28
CA GLU A 114 -9.14 -5.42 -22.27
C GLU A 114 -10.49 -5.23 -21.54
N GLU A 115 -11.49 -6.06 -21.84
CA GLU A 115 -12.78 -6.05 -21.13
C GLU A 115 -12.62 -6.34 -19.62
N LEU A 116 -11.79 -7.34 -19.28
CA LEU A 116 -11.46 -7.68 -17.90
C LEU A 116 -10.80 -6.51 -17.17
N LEU A 117 -9.88 -5.81 -17.83
CA LEU A 117 -9.20 -4.65 -17.24
C LEU A 117 -10.19 -3.49 -17.02
N GLU A 118 -11.04 -3.19 -18.00
CA GLU A 118 -12.08 -2.16 -17.89
C GLU A 118 -13.04 -2.47 -16.73
N LEU A 119 -13.43 -3.74 -16.57
CA LEU A 119 -14.26 -4.21 -15.46
C LEU A 119 -13.61 -3.96 -14.09
N ILE A 120 -12.31 -4.26 -13.97
CA ILE A 120 -11.55 -4.03 -12.74
C ILE A 120 -11.48 -2.54 -12.42
N LEU A 121 -11.17 -1.69 -13.41
CA LEU A 121 -11.07 -0.24 -13.24
C LEU A 121 -12.42 0.39 -12.88
N ALA A 122 -13.52 -0.09 -13.47
CA ALA A 122 -14.87 0.38 -13.17
C ALA A 122 -15.32 0.02 -11.73
N THR A 123 -14.93 -1.16 -11.25
CA THR A 123 -15.38 -1.66 -9.94
C THR A 123 -14.50 -1.17 -8.79
N LEU A 124 -13.18 -1.07 -9.02
CA LEU A 124 -12.18 -0.66 -8.04
C LEU A 124 -11.48 0.64 -8.50
N PRO A 125 -12.14 1.80 -8.38
CA PRO A 125 -11.57 3.08 -8.82
C PRO A 125 -10.29 3.39 -8.04
N HIS A 126 -9.26 3.80 -8.77
CA HIS A 126 -8.00 4.27 -8.22
C HIS A 126 -8.15 5.73 -7.83
N ASN A 127 -8.08 6.03 -6.53
CA ASN A 127 -8.03 7.41 -6.08
C ASN A 127 -6.68 8.10 -6.39
N ASP A 128 -5.66 7.34 -6.82
CA ASP A 128 -4.31 7.87 -7.08
C ASP A 128 -4.23 8.65 -8.39
N ASP A 129 -5.22 8.55 -9.27
CA ASP A 129 -5.21 9.24 -10.58
C ASP A 129 -5.45 10.76 -10.46
N SER A 130 -5.86 11.24 -9.27
CA SER A 130 -5.96 12.68 -8.99
C SER A 130 -4.65 13.31 -8.48
N ASP A 131 -3.67 12.53 -8.02
CA ASP A 131 -2.46 13.06 -7.36
C ASP A 131 -1.28 13.22 -8.33
N ALA A 132 -1.38 12.71 -9.57
CA ALA A 132 -0.34 12.84 -10.59
C ALA A 132 -0.43 14.15 -11.42
N ALA A 133 -1.48 14.97 -11.23
CA ALA A 133 -1.72 16.16 -12.04
C ALA A 133 -1.16 17.47 -11.46
N ASP A 134 -0.62 17.49 -10.22
CA ASP A 134 -0.20 18.74 -9.55
C ASP A 134 1.27 18.74 -9.09
N ALA A 135 2.10 17.82 -9.60
CA ALA A 135 3.54 17.74 -9.28
C ALA A 135 4.47 18.25 -10.41
N ASN A 136 3.93 18.89 -11.45
CA ASN A 136 4.72 19.51 -12.53
C ASN A 136 4.40 21.01 -12.67
N ALA A 137 4.80 21.79 -11.66
CA ALA A 137 5.09 23.20 -11.81
C ALA A 137 6.57 23.40 -11.42
N ASP A 138 7.43 23.27 -12.44
CA ASP A 138 8.88 23.44 -12.41
C ASP A 138 9.33 24.69 -11.63
N GLY A 139 10.40 24.52 -10.87
CA GLY A 139 11.27 25.61 -10.47
C GLY A 139 12.33 25.87 -11.55
N ASP A 140 12.65 27.14 -11.79
CA ASP A 140 14.02 27.57 -12.10
C ASP A 140 14.14 29.09 -11.89
N GLY A 141 15.27 29.52 -11.30
CA GLY A 141 15.58 30.95 -11.17
C GLY A 141 16.39 31.40 -9.95
N GLU A 142 17.25 30.57 -9.33
CA GLU A 142 18.29 31.08 -8.42
C GLU A 142 19.58 31.41 -9.19
N THR A 143 19.75 32.68 -9.53
CA THR A 143 21.06 33.23 -9.95
C THR A 143 21.85 33.67 -8.72
N GLU A 144 22.88 32.90 -8.38
CA GLU A 144 23.95 33.22 -7.43
C GLU A 144 24.68 34.54 -7.74
N PRO A 145 24.89 35.46 -6.77
CA PRO A 145 25.93 36.47 -6.88
C PRO A 145 27.25 35.96 -6.28
N ARG A 146 28.27 35.92 -7.14
CA ARG A 146 29.68 35.72 -6.76
C ARG A 146 30.23 36.97 -6.08
N ASP A 147 30.53 36.89 -4.78
CA ASP A 147 31.44 37.83 -4.12
C ASP A 147 32.63 37.06 -3.52
N ASN A 148 33.76 37.12 -4.23
CA ASN A 148 35.07 36.71 -3.76
C ASN A 148 35.93 37.96 -3.60
N ALA A 149 36.14 38.40 -2.36
CA ALA A 149 37.21 39.33 -2.00
C ALA A 149 37.95 38.77 -0.78
N ASN A 150 39.02 38.05 -1.06
CA ASN A 150 40.03 37.63 -0.11
C ASN A 150 40.96 38.80 0.24
N SER A 151 41.03 39.18 1.52
CA SER A 151 42.26 39.51 2.28
C SER A 151 41.79 39.95 3.68
N SER A 152 42.22 39.38 4.80
CA SER A 152 43.60 39.42 5.25
C SER A 152 43.72 38.66 6.59
N ASN A 153 44.73 37.80 6.67
CA ASN A 153 45.56 37.44 7.84
C ASN A 153 45.20 38.08 9.20
N MET A 154 45.08 37.27 10.25
CA MET A 154 46.18 36.78 11.10
C MET A 154 45.63 36.38 12.46
N ASP A 155 45.81 35.11 12.83
CA ASP A 155 45.78 34.65 14.21
C ASP A 155 46.82 35.42 15.04
N VAL A 156 46.45 35.88 16.24
CA VAL A 156 47.32 35.87 17.43
C VAL A 156 46.51 36.13 18.70
N ASP A 157 46.63 35.18 19.62
CA ASP A 157 46.80 35.33 21.07
C ASP A 157 45.75 36.13 21.87
N ASN A 158 45.05 35.47 22.80
CA ASN A 158 45.58 35.24 24.16
C ASN A 158 44.43 34.89 25.13
N LEU A 159 44.63 33.80 25.87
CA LEU A 159 43.89 33.49 27.10
C LEU A 159 44.32 34.46 28.21
N SER A 160 43.43 34.65 29.20
CA SER A 160 43.69 35.12 30.58
C SER A 160 43.67 36.62 30.87
N GLY A 161 42.90 37.00 31.90
CA GLY A 161 43.33 38.00 32.89
C GLY A 161 42.32 39.11 33.20
N ASP A 162 41.72 39.01 34.40
CA ASP A 162 41.28 40.09 35.31
C ASP A 162 40.41 41.25 34.80
N LEU A 163 39.17 41.32 35.31
CA LEU A 163 38.69 42.35 36.25
C LEU A 163 37.28 42.01 36.75
#